data_AF-A0A918CCQ6-F1
#
_entry.id   AF-A0A918CCQ6-F1
#
_cell.length_a   1.000
_cell.length_b   1.000
_cell.length_c   1.000
_cell.angle_alpha   90.00
_cell.angle_beta   90.00
_cell.angle_gamma   90.00
#
_symmetry.space_group_name_H-M   'P 1'
#
loop_
_entity.id
_entity.type
_entity.pdbx_description
1 polymer ?
#
loop_
_entity_poly.entity_id
_entity_poly.type
_entity_poly.pdbx_seq_one_letter_code
_entity_poly.pdbx_strand_id
1 'polypeptide(L)'
;MSITLHFTGPLGTSITVDLTNESEVIPTLRRLGKQGWTSGNIPAGGLVLPLAMADNFDWSLIGAHPYTNSDGESCVMYRGHSYKRRDLDEVDTKKLRLPRITKFSRGAKPTDPAHLKEGEDGGVQYVTLISFKGAGRVIEAYLNPDNRTRQHEQQASQEVPDVLRKDLVHRLNAVLKTKRLSMADVLREQGVQMLVQVDDLALAQIVARLEQA
;
A
#
# COMPACT_ATOMS: atom_id res chain seq x y z
N MET A 1 -9.37 30.12 -7.00
CA MET A 1 -10.51 29.31 -6.50
C MET A 1 -10.03 28.65 -5.23
N SER A 2 -10.63 28.97 -4.07
CA SER A 2 -10.30 28.29 -2.82
C SER A 2 -11.10 26.99 -2.73
N ILE A 3 -10.47 25.91 -2.29
CA ILE A 3 -11.12 24.61 -2.08
C ILE A 3 -11.13 24.35 -0.59
N THR A 4 -12.27 23.93 -0.05
CA THR A 4 -12.42 23.66 1.37
C THR A 4 -12.75 22.19 1.56
N LEU A 5 -12.00 21.52 2.46
CA LEU A 5 -12.24 20.13 2.86
C LEU A 5 -12.69 20.09 4.32
N HIS A 6 -13.74 19.31 4.59
CA HIS A 6 -14.23 19.06 5.94
C HIS A 6 -13.81 17.68 6.40
N PHE A 7 -13.21 17.59 7.58
CA PHE A 7 -12.75 16.33 8.15
C PHE A 7 -13.39 16.06 9.51
N THR A 8 -13.66 14.78 9.75
CA THR A 8 -14.00 14.24 11.06
C THR A 8 -12.85 13.36 11.54
N GLY A 9 -12.32 13.67 12.73
CA GLY A 9 -11.23 12.97 13.37
C GLY A 9 -11.67 11.73 14.13
N PRO A 10 -10.71 10.92 14.63
CA PRO A 10 -11.00 9.67 15.32
C PRO A 10 -11.77 9.84 16.64
N LEU A 11 -11.72 11.03 17.23
CA LEU A 11 -12.48 11.37 18.45
C LEU A 11 -13.83 12.08 18.15
N GLY A 12 -14.23 12.18 16.88
CA GLY A 12 -15.42 12.92 16.45
C GLY A 12 -15.21 14.43 16.26
N THR A 13 -14.01 14.95 16.56
CA THR A 13 -13.66 16.37 16.31
C THR A 13 -13.82 16.71 14.83
N SER A 14 -14.41 17.87 14.56
CA SER A 14 -14.57 18.38 13.20
C SER A 14 -13.59 19.51 12.94
N ILE A 15 -12.88 19.45 11.81
CA ILE A 15 -12.02 20.53 11.33
C ILE A 15 -12.34 20.86 9.88
N THR A 16 -12.02 22.09 9.49
CA THR A 16 -12.09 22.57 8.12
C THR A 16 -10.68 22.96 7.68
N VAL A 17 -10.29 22.54 6.49
CA VAL A 17 -8.99 22.83 5.90
C VAL A 17 -9.21 23.55 4.58
N ASP A 18 -8.73 24.78 4.50
CA ASP A 18 -8.74 25.56 3.27
C ASP A 18 -7.46 25.31 2.47
N LEU A 19 -7.64 25.09 1.18
CA LEU A 19 -6.60 24.78 0.21
C LEU A 19 -6.49 25.87 -0.83
N THR A 20 -5.25 26.15 -1.23
CA THR A 20 -4.96 27.24 -2.18
C THR A 20 -5.25 26.81 -3.61
N ASN A 21 -5.09 25.52 -3.92
CA ASN A 21 -5.28 24.95 -5.25
C ASN A 21 -5.69 23.47 -5.19
N GLU A 22 -6.14 22.94 -6.33
CA GLU A 22 -6.62 21.55 -6.45
C GLU A 22 -5.52 20.50 -6.24
N SER A 23 -4.27 20.83 -6.59
CA SER A 23 -3.16 19.89 -6.43
C SER A 23 -2.85 19.55 -4.96
N GLU A 24 -3.32 20.37 -4.02
CA GLU A 24 -3.19 20.13 -2.58
C GLU A 24 -4.23 19.15 -2.00
N VAL A 25 -5.29 18.82 -2.75
CA VAL A 25 -6.40 17.98 -2.26
C VAL A 25 -5.90 16.58 -1.89
N ILE A 26 -5.26 15.89 -2.83
CA ILE A 26 -4.81 14.51 -2.62
C ILE A 26 -3.71 14.42 -1.54
N PRO A 27 -2.66 15.27 -1.55
CA PRO A 27 -1.69 15.31 -0.46
C PRO A 27 -2.32 15.56 0.92
N THR A 28 -3.33 16.43 1.00
CA THR A 28 -4.04 16.74 2.25
C THR A 28 -4.85 15.54 2.75
N LEU A 29 -5.63 14.91 1.85
CA LEU A 29 -6.38 13.69 2.17
C LEU A 29 -5.45 12.60 2.71
N ARG A 30 -4.32 12.34 2.04
CA ARG A 30 -3.32 11.35 2.50
C ARG A 30 -2.75 11.70 3.88
N ARG A 31 -2.27 12.94 4.04
CA ARG A 31 -1.61 13.39 5.27
C ARG A 31 -2.51 13.24 6.48
N LEU A 32 -3.76 13.70 6.37
CA LEU A 32 -4.73 13.63 7.46
C LEU A 32 -5.32 12.23 7.61
N GLY A 33 -5.57 11.51 6.52
CA GLY A 33 -6.11 10.16 6.59
C GLY A 33 -5.12 9.13 7.12
N LYS A 34 -3.80 9.34 7.00
CA LYS A 34 -2.78 8.56 7.74
C LYS A 34 -2.93 8.68 9.27
N GLN A 35 -3.60 9.73 9.76
CA GLN A 35 -3.90 9.95 11.17
C GLN A 35 -5.35 9.54 11.53
N GLY A 36 -6.07 8.88 10.60
CA GLY A 36 -7.44 8.42 10.81
C GLY A 36 -8.53 9.49 10.60
N TRP A 37 -8.18 10.67 10.08
CA TRP A 37 -9.19 11.66 9.68
C TRP A 37 -9.92 11.21 8.41
N THR A 38 -11.20 11.51 8.33
CA THR A 38 -12.06 11.12 7.20
C THR A 38 -12.81 12.34 6.67
N SER A 39 -13.00 12.41 5.34
CA SER A 39 -13.78 13.49 4.71
C SER A 39 -14.97 12.90 3.97
N GLY A 40 -16.16 13.45 4.22
CA GLY A 40 -17.41 12.95 3.68
C GLY A 40 -17.87 11.62 4.29
N ASN A 41 -18.70 10.90 3.54
CA ASN A 41 -19.30 9.63 3.93
C ASN A 41 -19.08 8.57 2.84
N ILE A 42 -19.05 7.30 3.26
CA ILE A 42 -19.04 6.18 2.33
C ILE A 42 -20.46 6.04 1.74
N PRO A 43 -20.63 5.98 0.41
CA PRO A 43 -21.93 5.82 -0.21
C PRO A 43 -22.53 4.44 0.08
N ALA A 44 -23.86 4.31 -0.07
CA ALA A 44 -24.52 3.01 -0.04
C ALA A 44 -23.92 2.08 -1.11
N GLY A 45 -23.60 0.83 -0.74
CA GLY A 45 -22.85 -0.10 -1.59
C GLY A 45 -21.33 0.05 -1.55
N GLY A 46 -20.81 1.04 -0.81
CA GLY A 46 -19.39 1.34 -0.72
C GLY A 46 -18.84 2.10 -1.94
N LEU A 47 -17.59 2.53 -1.84
CA LEU A 47 -16.87 3.12 -2.97
C LEU A 47 -16.68 2.09 -4.09
N VAL A 48 -16.60 2.56 -5.33
CA VAL A 48 -16.35 1.68 -6.49
C VAL A 48 -15.14 2.20 -7.25
N LEU A 49 -14.10 1.36 -7.36
CA LEU A 49 -12.87 1.65 -8.09
C LEU A 49 -12.54 0.54 -9.09
N PRO A 50 -11.66 0.79 -10.08
CA PRO A 50 -11.18 -0.24 -11.00
C PRO A 50 -10.55 -1.45 -10.30
N LEU A 51 -10.75 -2.66 -10.84
CA LEU A 51 -10.20 -3.89 -10.26
C LEU A 51 -8.67 -3.85 -10.13
N ALA A 52 -7.98 -3.26 -11.11
CA ALA A 52 -6.52 -3.12 -11.14
C ALA A 52 -5.95 -2.31 -9.95
N MET A 53 -6.80 -1.61 -9.19
CA MET A 53 -6.39 -0.82 -8.03
C MET A 53 -6.49 -1.58 -6.70
N ALA A 54 -7.03 -2.81 -6.70
CA ALA A 54 -7.34 -3.54 -5.47
C ALA A 54 -6.12 -3.75 -4.54
N ASP A 55 -4.95 -3.98 -5.11
CA ASP A 55 -3.73 -4.33 -4.37
C ASP A 55 -2.82 -3.13 -4.06
N ASN A 56 -3.07 -1.98 -4.68
CA ASN A 56 -2.20 -0.81 -4.60
C ASN A 56 -2.93 0.50 -4.28
N PHE A 57 -4.23 0.45 -4.00
CA PHE A 57 -4.98 1.62 -3.53
C PHE A 57 -4.39 2.19 -2.23
N ASP A 58 -4.29 3.53 -2.17
CA ASP A 58 -3.88 4.24 -0.97
C ASP A 58 -5.04 4.40 0.01
N TRP A 59 -5.12 3.49 0.98
CA TRP A 59 -6.14 3.50 2.03
C TRP A 59 -6.18 4.78 2.86
N SER A 60 -5.07 5.53 2.93
CA SER A 60 -5.06 6.81 3.64
C SER A 60 -5.96 7.85 2.98
N LEU A 61 -6.30 7.73 1.69
CA LEU A 61 -7.18 8.68 1.02
C LEU A 61 -8.59 8.73 1.60
N ILE A 62 -9.01 7.64 2.26
CA ILE A 62 -10.30 7.55 2.92
C ILE A 62 -10.15 7.46 4.44
N GLY A 63 -8.95 7.71 4.99
CA GLY A 63 -8.69 7.58 6.42
C GLY A 63 -8.76 6.15 6.95
N ALA A 64 -8.42 5.17 6.12
CA ALA A 64 -8.42 3.76 6.47
C ALA A 64 -6.99 3.19 6.55
N HIS A 65 -6.83 2.07 7.26
CA HIS A 65 -5.53 1.46 7.52
C HIS A 65 -5.55 -0.05 7.22
N PRO A 66 -4.72 -0.55 6.29
CA PRO A 66 -4.62 -1.98 6.04
C PRO A 66 -3.89 -2.67 7.20
N TYR A 67 -4.32 -3.88 7.53
CA TYR A 67 -3.67 -4.72 8.52
C TYR A 67 -3.97 -6.21 8.25
N THR A 68 -3.18 -7.10 8.85
CA THR A 68 -3.45 -8.53 8.87
C THR A 68 -4.03 -8.91 10.22
N ASN A 69 -5.15 -9.61 10.24
CA ASN A 69 -5.76 -10.05 11.50
C ASN A 69 -5.05 -11.30 12.07
N SER A 70 -5.51 -11.79 13.23
CA SER A 70 -4.96 -12.99 13.88
C SER A 70 -5.04 -14.26 13.03
N ASP A 71 -5.97 -14.30 12.08
CA ASP A 71 -6.23 -15.45 11.21
C ASP A 71 -5.39 -15.38 9.91
N GLY A 72 -4.53 -14.37 9.79
CA GLY A 72 -3.71 -14.15 8.58
C GLY A 72 -4.48 -13.48 7.43
N GLU A 73 -5.71 -13.00 7.65
CA GLU A 73 -6.55 -12.42 6.61
C GLU A 73 -6.25 -10.94 6.39
N SER A 74 -6.26 -10.51 5.12
CA SER A 74 -6.13 -9.11 4.74
C SER A 74 -7.39 -8.32 5.12
N CYS A 75 -7.20 -7.32 5.98
CA CYS A 75 -8.27 -6.48 6.51
C CYS A 75 -7.94 -5.00 6.37
N VAL A 76 -8.97 -4.17 6.50
CA VAL A 76 -8.85 -2.71 6.56
C VAL A 76 -9.63 -2.18 7.74
N MET A 77 -8.99 -1.35 8.55
CA MET A 77 -9.61 -0.61 9.65
C MET A 77 -10.13 0.74 9.14
N TYR A 78 -11.40 1.03 9.36
CA TYR A 78 -12.02 2.32 9.03
C TYR A 78 -13.06 2.70 10.08
N ARG A 79 -12.90 3.88 10.71
CA ARG A 79 -13.75 4.40 11.80
C ARG A 79 -14.05 3.36 12.90
N GLY A 80 -13.03 2.62 13.34
CA GLY A 80 -13.15 1.58 14.39
C GLY A 80 -13.83 0.29 13.93
N HIS A 81 -14.11 0.13 12.64
CA HIS A 81 -14.64 -1.10 12.07
C HIS A 81 -13.59 -1.82 11.22
N SER A 82 -13.52 -3.13 11.38
CA SER A 82 -12.73 -4.01 10.53
C SER A 82 -13.55 -4.48 9.32
N TYR A 83 -13.00 -4.29 8.12
CA TYR A 83 -13.54 -4.76 6.85
C TYR A 83 -12.61 -5.82 6.27
N LYS A 84 -13.14 -7.03 6.05
CA LYS A 84 -12.38 -8.16 5.49
C LYS A 84 -12.38 -8.11 3.96
N ARG A 85 -11.23 -8.39 3.35
CA ARG A 85 -11.09 -8.63 1.91
C ARG A 85 -11.87 -9.89 1.51
N ARG A 86 -12.60 -9.81 0.40
CA ARG A 86 -13.32 -10.92 -0.24
C ARG A 86 -13.08 -10.83 -1.73
N ASP A 87 -12.46 -11.85 -2.27
CA ASP A 87 -12.30 -11.99 -3.71
C ASP A 87 -13.45 -12.86 -4.23
N LEU A 88 -14.21 -12.32 -5.17
CA LEU A 88 -15.32 -12.98 -5.84
C LEU A 88 -14.93 -13.19 -7.29
N ASP A 89 -14.91 -14.45 -7.72
CA ASP A 89 -14.55 -14.81 -9.08
C ASP A 89 -15.64 -14.39 -10.08
N GLU A 90 -15.22 -14.30 -11.34
CA GLU A 90 -16.14 -14.07 -12.45
C GLU A 90 -17.14 -15.21 -12.55
N VAL A 91 -18.42 -14.86 -12.67
CA VAL A 91 -19.50 -15.80 -12.93
C VAL A 91 -20.02 -15.52 -14.32
N ASP A 92 -19.71 -16.40 -15.27
CA ASP A 92 -20.30 -16.36 -16.62
C ASP A 92 -21.24 -17.56 -16.82
N THR A 93 -22.52 -17.31 -16.57
CA THR A 93 -23.59 -18.25 -16.89
C THR A 93 -24.55 -17.61 -17.88
N LYS A 94 -25.33 -18.43 -18.61
CA LYS A 94 -26.35 -17.92 -19.54
C LYS A 94 -27.37 -16.97 -18.88
N LYS A 95 -27.57 -17.07 -17.56
CA LYS A 95 -28.53 -16.27 -16.80
C LYS A 95 -27.91 -15.10 -16.05
N LEU A 96 -26.61 -15.15 -15.77
CA LEU A 96 -25.94 -14.22 -14.88
C LEU A 96 -24.49 -14.06 -15.30
N ARG A 97 -24.11 -12.80 -15.56
CA ARG A 97 -22.74 -12.37 -15.83
C ARG A 97 -22.29 -11.39 -14.77
N LEU A 98 -21.41 -11.83 -13.88
CA LEU A 98 -20.81 -10.99 -12.85
C LEU A 98 -19.30 -10.94 -13.07
N PRO A 99 -18.71 -9.73 -13.18
CA PRO A 99 -17.27 -9.61 -13.30
C PRO A 99 -16.59 -10.08 -12.02
N ARG A 100 -15.29 -10.36 -12.09
CA ARG A 100 -14.44 -10.50 -10.90
C ARG A 100 -14.49 -9.23 -10.05
N ILE A 101 -14.58 -9.40 -8.74
CA ILE A 101 -14.65 -8.31 -7.76
C ILE A 101 -13.72 -8.61 -6.59
N THR A 102 -12.93 -7.61 -6.17
CA THR A 102 -12.31 -7.61 -4.84
C THR A 102 -13.07 -6.63 -3.96
N LYS A 103 -13.69 -7.11 -2.89
CA LYS A 103 -14.57 -6.31 -2.01
C LYS A 103 -14.06 -6.30 -0.58
N PHE A 104 -14.11 -5.14 0.08
CA PHE A 104 -13.88 -5.01 1.51
C PHE A 104 -15.21 -4.73 2.20
N SER A 105 -15.70 -5.69 2.98
CA SER A 105 -16.98 -5.57 3.69
C SER A 105 -16.92 -6.19 5.09
N ARG A 106 -17.93 -5.91 5.90
CA ARG A 106 -18.10 -6.50 7.24
C ARG A 106 -19.55 -6.94 7.45
N GLY A 107 -19.80 -7.77 8.46
CA GLY A 107 -21.17 -8.05 8.88
C GLY A 107 -21.86 -6.76 9.34
N ALA A 108 -23.12 -6.61 8.96
CA ALA A 108 -23.96 -5.51 9.42
C ALA A 108 -24.26 -5.67 10.92
N LYS A 109 -24.19 -4.57 11.66
CA LYS A 109 -24.57 -4.45 13.06
C LYS A 109 -26.02 -3.96 13.15
N PRO A 110 -26.73 -4.24 14.26
CA PRO A 110 -28.07 -3.70 14.49
C PRO A 110 -28.13 -2.17 14.37
N THR A 111 -27.08 -1.48 14.82
CA THR A 111 -26.93 -0.01 14.81
C THR A 111 -26.58 0.58 13.45
N ASP A 112 -26.27 -0.24 12.45
CA ASP A 112 -25.98 0.30 11.11
C ASP A 112 -27.27 0.85 10.48
N PRO A 113 -27.22 2.00 9.78
CA PRO A 113 -28.34 2.51 9.01
C PRO A 113 -28.84 1.50 7.97
N ALA A 114 -30.16 1.39 7.82
CA ALA A 114 -30.78 0.42 6.89
C ALA A 114 -30.29 0.58 5.45
N HIS A 115 -30.11 1.83 4.98
CA HIS A 115 -29.63 2.12 3.62
C HIS A 115 -28.18 1.69 3.35
N LEU A 116 -27.41 1.31 4.37
CA LEU A 116 -26.05 0.79 4.21
C LEU A 116 -25.98 -0.75 4.26
N LYS A 117 -27.09 -1.42 4.60
CA LYS A 117 -27.14 -2.88 4.72
C LYS A 117 -27.43 -3.50 3.36
N GLU A 118 -26.58 -4.43 2.95
CA GLU A 118 -26.72 -5.26 1.76
C GLU A 118 -27.05 -6.70 2.16
N GLY A 119 -28.03 -7.31 1.49
CA GLY A 119 -28.42 -8.72 1.73
C GLY A 119 -29.94 -8.88 1.75
N GLU A 120 -30.39 -10.12 1.87
CA GLU A 120 -31.80 -10.46 1.97
C GLU A 120 -32.35 -10.18 3.38
N ASP A 121 -33.62 -9.81 3.46
CA ASP A 121 -34.31 -9.62 4.74
C ASP A 121 -34.47 -10.97 5.45
N GLY A 122 -33.95 -11.05 6.68
CA GLY A 122 -33.88 -12.30 7.46
C GLY A 122 -32.63 -13.15 7.19
N GLY A 123 -31.75 -12.71 6.29
CA GLY A 123 -30.46 -13.34 6.02
C GLY A 123 -29.25 -12.63 6.65
N VAL A 124 -28.04 -13.07 6.30
CA VAL A 124 -26.81 -12.39 6.70
C VAL A 124 -26.65 -11.11 5.89
N GLN A 125 -26.62 -9.96 6.58
CA GLN A 125 -26.43 -8.66 5.97
C GLN A 125 -25.00 -8.15 6.13
N TYR A 126 -24.54 -7.34 5.18
CA TYR A 126 -23.21 -6.78 5.13
C TYR A 126 -23.22 -5.27 4.93
N VAL A 127 -22.12 -4.63 5.31
CA VAL A 127 -21.82 -3.23 4.98
C VAL A 127 -20.52 -3.21 4.19
N THR A 128 -20.56 -2.67 2.98
CA THR A 128 -19.40 -2.56 2.09
C THR A 128 -18.69 -1.22 2.28
N LEU A 129 -17.37 -1.26 2.43
CA LEU A 129 -16.53 -0.07 2.44
C LEU A 129 -16.18 0.34 1.00
N ILE A 130 -15.65 -0.62 0.24
CA ILE A 130 -15.18 -0.42 -1.13
C ILE A 130 -15.23 -1.73 -1.92
N SER A 131 -15.53 -1.62 -3.20
CA SER A 131 -15.46 -2.68 -4.19
C SER A 131 -14.56 -2.27 -5.35
N PHE A 132 -13.59 -3.11 -5.68
CA PHE A 132 -12.75 -3.01 -6.86
C PHE A 132 -13.30 -3.95 -7.93
N LYS A 133 -13.73 -3.42 -9.08
CA LYS A 133 -14.36 -4.22 -10.15
C LYS A 133 -14.19 -3.60 -11.53
N GLY A 134 -14.32 -4.44 -12.55
CA GLY A 134 -14.28 -4.03 -13.96
C GLY A 134 -12.91 -3.52 -14.44
N ALA A 135 -12.86 -3.11 -15.71
CA ALA A 135 -11.64 -2.73 -16.44
C ALA A 135 -11.44 -1.20 -16.52
N GLY A 136 -11.83 -0.47 -15.47
CA GLY A 136 -11.68 0.99 -15.44
C GLY A 136 -10.21 1.45 -15.49
N ARG A 137 -9.99 2.71 -15.91
CA ARG A 137 -8.65 3.31 -15.96
C ARG A 137 -8.10 3.49 -14.54
N VAL A 138 -6.87 3.05 -14.31
CA VAL A 138 -6.14 3.31 -13.07
C VAL A 138 -5.94 4.81 -12.87
N ILE A 139 -6.27 5.30 -11.68
CA ILE A 139 -6.06 6.68 -11.29
C ILE A 139 -4.76 6.74 -10.50
N GLU A 140 -3.69 7.20 -11.13
CA GLU A 140 -2.34 7.24 -10.54
C GLU A 140 -2.30 8.04 -9.22
N ALA A 141 -3.14 9.07 -9.10
CA ALA A 141 -3.23 9.85 -7.87
C ALA A 141 -3.78 9.04 -6.68
N TYR A 142 -4.42 7.89 -6.90
CA TYR A 142 -5.04 7.08 -5.86
C TYR A 142 -4.19 5.87 -5.42
N LEU A 143 -3.04 5.67 -6.06
CA LEU A 143 -2.15 4.58 -5.72
C LEU A 143 -1.32 4.93 -4.47
N ASN A 144 -0.97 3.91 -3.70
CA ASN A 144 -0.09 4.04 -2.55
C ASN A 144 1.33 4.41 -3.04
N PRO A 145 1.87 5.58 -2.65
CA PRO A 145 3.21 5.99 -3.08
C PRO A 145 4.30 5.02 -2.61
N ASP A 146 4.14 4.38 -1.44
CA ASP A 146 5.14 3.49 -0.87
C ASP A 146 5.30 2.19 -1.68
N ASN A 147 4.25 1.78 -2.39
CA ASN A 147 4.31 0.61 -3.27
C ASN A 147 5.12 0.86 -4.55
N ARG A 148 5.20 2.12 -5.02
CA ARG A 148 6.02 2.47 -6.19
C ARG A 148 7.51 2.37 -5.87
N THR A 149 7.92 2.84 -4.69
CA THR A 149 9.32 2.75 -4.25
C THR A 149 9.79 1.30 -4.19
N ARG A 150 8.98 0.39 -3.62
CA ARG A 150 9.31 -1.05 -3.55
C ARG A 150 9.41 -1.72 -4.91
N GLN A 151 8.55 -1.34 -5.88
CA GLN A 151 8.62 -1.89 -7.23
C GLN A 151 9.89 -1.44 -7.97
N HIS A 152 10.28 -0.18 -7.83
CA HIS A 152 11.53 0.35 -8.38
C HIS A 152 12.77 -0.27 -7.70
N GLU A 153 12.76 -0.48 -6.38
CA GLU A 153 13.83 -1.16 -5.65
C GLU A 153 13.97 -2.64 -6.06
N GLN A 154 12.85 -3.34 -6.27
CA GLN A 154 12.84 -4.73 -6.73
C GLN A 154 13.32 -4.87 -8.18
N GLN A 155 12.96 -3.93 -9.07
CA GLN A 155 13.46 -3.89 -10.44
C GLN A 155 14.95 -3.52 -10.50
N ALA A 156 15.41 -2.53 -9.73
CA ALA A 156 16.83 -2.16 -9.66
C ALA A 156 17.70 -3.30 -9.07
N SER A 157 17.14 -4.11 -8.16
CA SER A 157 17.81 -5.29 -7.59
C SER A 157 17.89 -6.48 -8.55
N GLN A 158 17.06 -6.50 -9.60
CA GLN A 158 17.06 -7.53 -10.65
C GLN A 158 17.99 -7.17 -11.84
N GLU A 159 18.36 -5.90 -12.00
CA GLU A 159 19.25 -5.41 -13.06
C GLU A 159 20.70 -5.15 -12.60
N VAL A 160 21.32 -6.08 -11.86
CA VAL A 160 22.79 -6.12 -11.80
C VAL A 160 23.26 -7.23 -12.74
N PRO A 161 23.77 -6.90 -13.94
CA PRO A 161 24.34 -7.89 -14.84
C PRO A 161 25.37 -8.75 -14.12
N ASP A 162 25.26 -10.08 -14.24
CA ASP A 162 26.14 -11.06 -13.59
C ASP A 162 27.65 -10.78 -13.80
N VAL A 163 27.98 -10.09 -14.89
CA VAL A 163 29.34 -9.66 -15.24
C VAL A 163 29.87 -8.60 -14.27
N LEU A 164 29.05 -7.62 -13.88
CA LEU A 164 29.42 -6.59 -12.89
C LEU A 164 29.57 -7.19 -11.49
N ARG A 165 28.75 -8.20 -11.16
CA ARG A 165 28.84 -8.95 -9.90
C ARG A 165 30.15 -9.72 -9.78
N LYS A 166 30.57 -10.40 -10.86
CA LYS A 166 31.82 -11.17 -10.90
C LYS A 166 33.06 -10.29 -10.88
N ASP A 167 33.06 -9.17 -11.61
CA ASP A 167 34.20 -8.23 -11.62
C ASP A 167 34.38 -7.55 -10.26
N LEU A 168 33.29 -7.14 -9.60
CA LEU A 168 33.35 -6.53 -8.26
C LEU A 168 33.89 -7.52 -7.21
N VAL A 169 33.43 -8.77 -7.23
CA VAL A 169 33.91 -9.84 -6.33
C VAL A 169 35.38 -10.17 -6.60
N HIS A 170 35.79 -10.20 -7.87
CA HIS A 170 37.19 -10.47 -8.22
C HIS A 170 38.13 -9.35 -7.73
N ARG A 171 37.72 -8.09 -7.90
CA ARG A 171 38.48 -6.92 -7.43
C ARG A 171 38.57 -6.85 -5.91
N LEU A 172 37.48 -7.10 -5.19
CA LEU A 172 37.50 -7.15 -3.72
C LEU A 172 38.42 -8.26 -3.20
N ASN A 173 38.35 -9.46 -3.78
CA ASN A 173 39.21 -10.58 -3.39
C ASN A 173 40.70 -10.32 -3.68
N ALA A 174 41.02 -9.59 -4.76
CA ALA A 174 42.39 -9.19 -5.06
C ALA A 174 42.95 -8.20 -4.03
N VAL A 175 42.13 -7.23 -3.58
CA VAL A 175 42.52 -6.24 -2.56
C VAL A 175 42.69 -6.89 -1.18
N LEU A 176 41.82 -7.85 -0.82
CA LEU A 176 41.90 -8.57 0.45
C LEU A 176 43.15 -9.46 0.55
N LYS A 177 43.52 -10.14 -0.55
CA LYS A 177 44.73 -10.96 -0.61
C LYS A 177 46.02 -10.15 -0.51
N THR A 178 46.05 -8.93 -1.05
CA THR A 178 47.26 -8.10 -1.07
C THR A 178 47.50 -7.32 0.22
N LYS A 179 46.44 -6.89 0.93
CA LYS A 179 46.60 -6.03 2.11
C LYS A 179 46.52 -6.75 3.47
N ARG A 180 46.21 -8.06 3.56
CA ARG A 180 45.92 -8.77 4.84
C ARG A 180 44.93 -7.98 5.73
N LEU A 181 43.99 -7.28 5.11
CA LEU A 181 42.94 -6.53 5.79
C LEU A 181 41.68 -7.38 5.89
N SER A 182 40.86 -7.10 6.91
CA SER A 182 39.52 -7.69 6.97
C SER A 182 38.61 -7.05 5.92
N MET A 183 37.58 -7.79 5.47
CA MET A 183 36.57 -7.31 4.51
C MET A 183 35.92 -6.00 4.96
N ALA A 184 35.72 -5.84 6.27
CA ALA A 184 35.15 -4.64 6.89
C ALA A 184 36.05 -3.40 6.73
N ASP A 185 37.37 -3.57 6.75
CA ASP A 185 38.31 -2.46 6.64
C ASP A 185 38.43 -1.95 5.19
N VAL A 186 38.37 -2.87 4.22
CA VAL A 186 38.41 -2.52 2.78
C VAL A 186 37.14 -1.79 2.35
N LEU A 187 35.97 -2.22 2.85
CA LEU A 187 34.69 -1.55 2.58
C LEU A 187 34.60 -0.17 3.22
N ARG A 188 35.24 0.06 4.37
CA ARG A 188 35.35 1.40 4.97
C ARG A 188 36.31 2.32 4.21
N GLU A 189 37.47 1.83 3.78
CA GLU A 189 38.44 2.65 3.03
C GLU A 189 37.90 3.03 1.64
N GLN A 190 37.27 2.10 0.92
CA GLN A 190 36.72 2.38 -0.42
C GLN A 190 35.31 2.98 -0.38
N GLY A 191 34.60 2.85 0.76
CA GLY A 191 33.29 3.46 0.99
C GLY A 191 33.29 4.98 1.04
N VAL A 192 34.45 5.64 1.17
CA VAL A 192 34.52 7.12 1.13
C VAL A 192 34.50 7.68 -0.30
N GLN A 193 34.72 6.86 -1.34
CA GLN A 193 34.70 7.33 -2.74
C GLN A 193 33.51 6.85 -3.57
N MET A 194 32.66 5.94 -3.07
CA MET A 194 31.46 5.48 -3.79
C MET A 194 30.24 5.26 -2.88
N LEU A 195 29.93 6.19 -1.99
CA LEU A 195 28.66 6.15 -1.24
C LEU A 195 28.02 7.53 -1.15
N VAL A 196 27.08 7.74 -2.05
CA VAL A 196 25.81 8.37 -1.68
C VAL A 196 24.77 7.26 -1.84
N GLN A 197 24.13 6.87 -0.73
CA GLN A 197 22.93 6.01 -0.63
C GLN A 197 23.09 4.49 -0.75
N VAL A 198 23.86 3.85 0.13
CA VAL A 198 23.50 2.49 0.57
C VAL A 198 23.51 2.46 2.09
N ASP A 199 22.37 2.13 2.67
CA ASP A 199 22.14 2.07 4.11
C ASP A 199 22.98 0.94 4.74
N ASP A 200 23.45 1.13 5.98
CA ASP A 200 24.41 0.23 6.65
C ASP A 200 23.88 -1.21 6.77
N LEU A 201 22.55 -1.37 6.79
CA LEU A 201 21.88 -2.67 6.83
C LEU A 201 22.04 -3.48 5.52
N ALA A 202 22.02 -2.80 4.37
CA ALA A 202 22.22 -3.44 3.07
C ALA A 202 23.68 -3.86 2.88
N LEU A 203 24.62 -3.04 3.38
CA LEU A 203 26.04 -3.38 3.37
C LEU A 203 26.32 -4.63 4.23
N ALA A 204 25.73 -4.71 5.44
CA ALA A 204 25.87 -5.86 6.32
C ALA A 204 25.31 -7.17 5.70
N GLN A 205 24.20 -7.10 4.98
CA GLN A 205 23.60 -8.27 4.32
C GLN A 205 24.42 -8.76 3.12
N ILE A 206 25.06 -7.85 2.39
CA ILE A 206 25.97 -8.19 1.29
C ILE A 206 27.22 -8.90 1.83
N VAL A 207 27.81 -8.38 2.92
CA VAL A 207 28.97 -9.00 3.58
C VAL A 207 28.63 -10.40 4.08
N ALA A 208 27.51 -10.57 4.79
CA ALA A 208 27.10 -11.86 5.32
C ALA A 208 26.89 -12.94 4.24
N ARG A 209 26.48 -12.55 3.02
CA ARG A 209 26.30 -13.48 1.90
C ARG A 209 27.60 -13.85 1.19
N LEU A 210 28.59 -12.97 1.23
CA LEU A 210 29.90 -13.23 0.63
C LEU A 210 30.79 -14.11 1.52
N GLU A 211 30.55 -14.14 2.83
CA GLU A 211 31.26 -15.03 3.76
C GLU A 211 30.76 -16.49 3.75
N GLN A 212 29.59 -16.74 3.16
CA GLN A 212 28.97 -18.07 3.07
C GLN A 212 29.20 -18.78 1.72
N ALA A 213 29.90 -18.13 0.78
CA ALA A 213 30.21 -18.65 -0.56
C ALA A 213 31.71 -18.94 -0.71
#